data_AF-A0A0F9EU67-F1
#
_entry.id   AF-A0A0F9EU67-F1
#
_cell.length_a   1.000
_cell.length_b   1.000
_cell.length_c   1.000
_cell.angle_alpha   90.00
_cell.angle_beta   90.00
_cell.angle_gamma   90.00
#
_symmetry.space_group_name_H-M   'P 1'
#
loop_
_entity.id
_entity.type
_entity.pdbx_description
1 polymer ?
#
loop_
_entity_poly.entity_id
_entity_poly.type
_entity_poly.pdbx_seq_one_letter_code
_entity_poly.pdbx_strand_id
1 'polypeptide(L)'
;MGPGGRRFESAHPDQPHISPSVSARTPGRSSMPWIRTVPYEDATGLLKDEYDAALKRAGRIFNIVSLQSLRPRAMRASIRLYAELMHAPSGLTRTQREAIAVVASKSPTAPSSSFLRVSTSL
;
A
#
# COMPACT_ATOMS: atom_id res chain seq x y z
N MET A 1 51.77 -23.57 6.42
CA MET A 1 50.83 -24.69 6.65
C MET A 1 49.55 -24.12 7.23
N GLY A 2 48.43 -24.13 6.50
CA GLY A 2 47.14 -23.60 6.97
C GLY A 2 46.35 -24.63 7.79
N PRO A 3 45.17 -24.22 8.28
CA PRO A 3 43.99 -25.06 8.06
C PRO A 3 42.80 -24.25 7.52
N GLY A 4 42.08 -24.85 6.58
CA GLY A 4 40.95 -24.27 5.87
C GLY A 4 39.70 -24.08 6.72
N GLY A 5 39.10 -22.89 6.62
CA GLY A 5 37.74 -22.60 7.06
C GLY A 5 36.78 -22.82 5.89
N ARG A 6 35.88 -23.78 6.06
CA ARG A 6 34.89 -24.21 5.07
C ARG A 6 33.91 -23.08 4.72
N ARG A 7 33.79 -22.80 3.43
CA ARG A 7 32.74 -21.99 2.81
C ARG A 7 31.41 -22.73 3.05
N PHE A 8 30.53 -22.18 3.89
CA PHE A 8 29.17 -22.69 4.00
C PHE A 8 28.35 -22.21 2.81
N GLU A 9 28.41 -23.03 1.76
CA GLU A 9 27.35 -23.18 0.77
C GLU A 9 26.09 -23.65 1.52
N SER A 10 25.07 -22.82 1.59
CA SER A 10 23.71 -23.26 1.88
C SER A 10 22.81 -22.77 0.75
N ALA A 11 22.78 -23.57 -0.31
CA ALA A 11 21.71 -23.56 -1.28
C ALA A 11 20.39 -23.85 -0.55
N HIS A 12 19.41 -22.95 -0.68
CA HIS A 12 18.01 -23.27 -0.44
C HIS A 12 17.32 -23.34 -1.81
N PRO A 13 17.11 -24.54 -2.37
CA PRO A 13 16.30 -24.70 -3.57
C PRO A 13 14.83 -24.51 -3.22
N ASP A 14 14.04 -23.98 -4.15
CA ASP A 14 12.58 -23.78 -4.07
C ASP A 14 12.06 -22.43 -3.54
N GLN A 15 12.79 -21.33 -3.77
CA GLN A 15 12.09 -20.08 -4.05
C GLN A 15 11.83 -20.00 -5.55
N PRO A 16 10.56 -19.94 -6.02
CA PRO A 16 10.29 -19.66 -7.42
C PRO A 16 10.87 -18.30 -7.74
N HIS A 17 11.99 -18.31 -8.45
CA HIS A 17 12.58 -17.15 -9.06
C HIS A 17 11.57 -16.63 -10.07
N ILE A 18 10.80 -15.62 -9.67
CA ILE A 18 9.96 -14.85 -10.57
C ILE A 18 10.91 -14.06 -11.46
N SER A 19 11.42 -14.70 -12.52
CA SER A 19 12.16 -14.04 -13.59
C SER A 19 11.21 -13.04 -14.24
N PRO A 20 11.48 -11.73 -14.15
CA PRO A 20 10.63 -10.77 -14.82
C PRO A 20 11.00 -10.82 -16.30
N SER A 21 10.17 -11.47 -17.12
CA SER A 21 10.21 -11.22 -18.56
C SER A 21 9.69 -9.81 -18.81
N VAL A 22 10.56 -8.82 -18.58
CA VAL A 22 10.34 -7.44 -18.99
C VAL A 22 10.48 -7.40 -20.51
N SER A 23 9.37 -7.62 -21.21
CA SER A 23 9.24 -7.07 -22.55
C SER A 23 9.17 -5.55 -22.38
N ALA A 24 10.28 -4.88 -22.72
CA ALA A 24 10.43 -3.43 -22.62
C ALA A 24 9.36 -2.74 -23.47
N ARG A 25 8.29 -2.30 -22.82
CA ARG A 25 7.31 -1.39 -23.40
C ARG A 25 7.65 0.00 -22.89
N THR A 26 8.00 0.89 -23.81
CA THR A 26 8.22 2.33 -23.56
C THR A 26 7.12 2.88 -22.63
N PRO A 27 7.45 3.43 -21.45
CA PRO A 27 6.42 3.93 -20.56
C PRO A 27 5.93 5.28 -21.07
N GLY A 28 4.93 5.25 -21.94
CA GLY A 28 3.92 6.32 -21.92
C GLY A 28 3.31 6.33 -20.52
N ARG A 29 3.39 7.46 -19.82
CA ARG A 29 2.95 7.66 -18.41
C ARG A 29 1.74 6.80 -18.05
N SER A 30 1.97 5.64 -17.43
CA SER A 30 0.91 4.75 -16.97
C SER A 30 0.32 5.34 -15.69
N SER A 31 -0.83 5.97 -15.81
CA SER A 31 -1.66 6.41 -14.68
C SER A 31 -2.25 5.26 -13.85
N MET A 32 -1.88 4.00 -14.16
CA MET A 32 -2.39 2.79 -13.53
C MET A 32 -1.41 2.25 -12.47
N PRO A 33 -1.92 1.69 -11.36
CA PRO A 33 -1.09 0.99 -10.39
C PRO A 33 -0.38 -0.21 -11.00
N TRP A 34 0.84 -0.53 -10.52
CA TRP A 34 1.58 -1.75 -10.93
C TRP A 34 0.85 -3.04 -10.49
N ILE A 35 0.07 -2.95 -9.42
CA ILE A 35 -0.71 -4.06 -8.87
C ILE A 35 -1.95 -4.28 -9.73
N ARG A 36 -2.31 -5.55 -9.94
CA ARG A 36 -3.57 -5.94 -10.60
C ARG A 36 -4.76 -5.28 -9.91
N THR A 37 -5.63 -4.66 -10.70
CA THR A 37 -6.90 -4.08 -10.24
C THR A 37 -8.04 -4.55 -11.13
N VAL A 38 -9.27 -4.47 -10.63
CA VAL A 38 -10.49 -4.69 -11.43
C VAL A 38 -10.93 -3.33 -11.97
N PRO A 39 -11.04 -3.17 -13.30
CA PRO A 39 -11.48 -1.91 -13.90
C PRO A 39 -12.97 -1.68 -13.61
N TYR A 40 -13.44 -0.46 -13.87
CA TYR A 40 -14.80 -0.06 -13.49
C TYR A 40 -15.87 -0.84 -14.26
N GLU A 41 -15.64 -1.05 -15.54
CA GLU A 41 -16.49 -1.78 -16.48
C GLU A 41 -16.72 -3.24 -16.07
N ASP A 42 -15.73 -3.86 -15.43
CA ASP A 42 -15.80 -5.26 -14.96
C ASP A 42 -16.26 -5.36 -13.49
N ALA A 43 -16.44 -4.22 -12.81
CA ALA A 43 -16.85 -4.21 -11.42
C ALA A 43 -18.31 -4.67 -11.28
N THR A 44 -18.54 -5.58 -10.33
CA THR A 44 -19.89 -6.10 -10.04
C THR A 44 -20.16 -6.10 -8.54
N GLY A 45 -21.45 -6.16 -8.19
CA GLY A 45 -21.92 -6.18 -6.80
C GLY A 45 -21.31 -5.06 -5.95
N LEU A 46 -20.81 -5.42 -4.77
CA LEU A 46 -20.24 -4.48 -3.80
C LEU A 46 -19.14 -3.58 -4.38
N LEU A 47 -18.29 -4.09 -5.29
CA LEU A 47 -17.22 -3.28 -5.86
C LEU A 47 -17.78 -2.16 -6.74
N LYS A 48 -18.80 -2.48 -7.54
CA LYS A 48 -19.47 -1.52 -8.41
C LYS A 48 -20.10 -0.39 -7.60
N ASP A 49 -20.79 -0.74 -6.51
CA ASP A 49 -21.40 0.23 -5.59
C ASP A 49 -20.37 1.22 -5.02
N GLU A 50 -19.21 0.72 -4.59
CA GLU A 50 -18.14 1.57 -4.04
C GLU A 50 -17.50 2.45 -5.11
N TYR A 51 -17.30 1.95 -6.33
CA TYR A 51 -16.82 2.75 -7.44
C TYR A 51 -17.82 3.84 -7.87
N ASP A 52 -19.10 3.52 -7.94
CA ASP A 52 -20.17 4.48 -8.23
C ASP A 52 -20.19 5.58 -7.16
N ALA A 53 -20.07 5.19 -5.89
CA ALA A 53 -19.96 6.15 -4.79
C ALA A 53 -18.70 7.02 -4.88
N ALA A 54 -17.56 6.45 -5.31
CA ALA A 54 -16.33 7.21 -5.52
C ALA A 54 -16.47 8.24 -6.65
N LEU A 55 -17.06 7.85 -7.79
CA LEU A 55 -17.38 8.75 -8.91
C LEU A 55 -18.32 9.87 -8.47
N LYS A 56 -19.39 9.55 -7.75
CA LYS A 56 -20.34 10.54 -7.23
C LYS A 56 -19.67 11.55 -6.28
N ARG A 57 -18.71 11.09 -5.47
CA ARG A 57 -18.04 11.92 -4.46
C ARG A 57 -16.95 12.82 -5.04
N ALA A 58 -16.19 12.33 -6.02
CA ALA A 58 -14.97 12.99 -6.46
C ALA A 58 -14.84 13.18 -7.99
N GLY A 59 -15.82 12.71 -8.77
CA GLY A 59 -15.82 12.78 -10.23
C GLY A 59 -14.81 11.85 -10.91
N ARG A 60 -14.06 11.03 -10.16
CA ARG A 60 -13.09 10.05 -10.66
C ARG A 60 -12.83 8.94 -9.65
N ILE A 61 -12.33 7.80 -10.13
CA ILE A 61 -11.80 6.73 -9.28
C ILE A 61 -10.29 6.96 -9.12
N PHE A 62 -9.84 7.25 -7.90
CA PHE A 62 -8.42 7.41 -7.61
C PHE A 62 -7.73 6.04 -7.53
N ASN A 63 -6.43 6.01 -7.87
CA ASN A 63 -5.63 4.79 -7.83
C ASN A 63 -5.65 4.07 -6.48
N ILE A 64 -5.71 4.79 -5.36
CA ILE A 64 -5.81 4.19 -4.01
C ILE A 64 -7.13 3.42 -3.79
N VAL A 65 -8.19 3.81 -4.48
CA VAL A 65 -9.47 3.09 -4.46
C VAL A 65 -9.34 1.86 -5.36
N SER A 66 -8.84 2.04 -6.60
CA SER A 66 -8.66 0.92 -7.54
C SER A 66 -7.74 -0.18 -6.99
N LEU A 67 -6.69 0.20 -6.25
CA LEU A 67 -5.76 -0.73 -5.59
C LEU A 67 -6.45 -1.71 -4.61
N GLN A 68 -7.59 -1.32 -4.05
CA GLN A 68 -8.33 -2.13 -3.08
C GLN A 68 -9.44 -2.97 -3.73
N SER A 69 -9.57 -2.93 -5.06
CA SER A 69 -10.63 -3.59 -5.83
C SER A 69 -10.72 -5.10 -5.61
N LEU A 70 -9.59 -5.76 -5.38
CA LEU A 70 -9.54 -7.20 -5.08
C LEU A 70 -10.19 -7.56 -3.74
N ARG A 71 -10.43 -6.58 -2.85
CA ARG A 71 -11.07 -6.78 -1.53
C ARG A 71 -12.11 -5.69 -1.25
N PRO A 72 -13.30 -5.74 -1.89
CA PRO A 72 -14.30 -4.66 -1.81
C PRO A 72 -14.80 -4.36 -0.38
N ARG A 73 -14.87 -5.36 0.49
CA ARG A 73 -15.22 -5.16 1.92
C ARG A 73 -14.17 -4.32 2.67
N ALA A 74 -12.89 -4.57 2.40
CA ALA A 74 -11.80 -3.80 2.98
C ALA A 74 -11.76 -2.38 2.39
N MET A 75 -11.99 -2.25 1.08
CA MET A 75 -12.13 -0.95 0.42
C MET A 75 -13.18 -0.08 1.10
N ARG A 76 -14.40 -0.60 1.30
CA ARG A 76 -15.49 0.10 1.99
C ARG A 76 -15.06 0.58 3.37
N ALA A 77 -14.40 -0.27 4.16
CA ALA A 77 -13.91 0.10 5.48
C ALA A 77 -12.87 1.22 5.41
N SER A 78 -11.93 1.14 4.47
CA SER A 78 -10.91 2.18 4.27
C SER A 78 -11.50 3.54 3.88
N ILE A 79 -12.49 3.55 2.99
CA ILE A 79 -13.17 4.76 2.52
C ILE A 79 -13.93 5.40 3.67
N ARG A 80 -14.63 4.59 4.48
CA ARG A 80 -15.32 5.06 5.69
C ARG A 80 -14.34 5.68 6.67
N LEU A 81 -13.24 4.98 6.97
CA LEU A 81 -12.20 5.51 7.86
C LEU A 81 -11.66 6.85 7.35
N TYR A 82 -11.31 6.93 6.07
CA TYR A 82 -10.82 8.17 5.47
C TYR A 82 -11.85 9.31 5.58
N ALA A 83 -13.13 9.02 5.29
CA ALA A 83 -14.20 10.00 5.37
C ALA A 83 -14.40 10.51 6.80
N GLU A 84 -14.40 9.62 7.79
CA GLU A 84 -14.48 10.00 9.21
C GLU A 84 -13.31 10.90 9.61
N LEU A 85 -12.07 10.49 9.29
CA LEU A 85 -10.89 11.26 9.67
C LEU A 85 -10.86 12.65 9.00
N MET A 86 -11.28 12.76 7.75
CA MET A 86 -11.11 14.00 6.98
C MET A 86 -12.31 14.95 7.02
N HIS A 87 -13.53 14.42 7.15
CA HIS A 87 -14.76 15.19 6.97
C HIS A 87 -15.67 15.23 8.20
N ALA A 88 -15.52 14.32 9.17
CA ALA A 88 -16.32 14.40 10.39
C ALA A 88 -15.99 15.67 11.20
N PRO A 89 -16.96 16.19 11.97
CA PRO A 89 -16.70 17.25 12.94
C PRO A 89 -15.56 16.85 13.88
N SER A 90 -14.59 17.74 14.04
CA SER A 90 -13.48 17.54 14.97
C SER A 90 -12.98 18.89 15.46
N GLY A 91 -12.22 18.91 16.55
CA GLY A 91 -11.54 20.11 17.03
C GLY A 91 -10.41 20.61 16.10
N LEU A 92 -10.10 19.89 15.02
CA LEU A 92 -9.11 20.28 14.03
C LEU A 92 -9.76 20.90 12.78
N THR A 93 -9.11 21.92 12.24
CA THR A 93 -9.46 22.45 10.91
C THR A 93 -8.97 21.50 9.81
N ARG A 94 -9.53 21.62 8.61
CA ARG A 94 -9.11 20.82 7.45
C ARG A 94 -7.63 21.03 7.12
N THR A 95 -7.15 22.27 7.17
CA THR A 95 -5.74 22.61 6.94
C THR A 95 -4.82 21.96 7.97
N GLN A 96 -5.23 21.88 9.24
CA GLN A 96 -4.45 21.17 10.28
C GLN A 96 -4.37 19.67 10.00
N ARG A 97 -5.48 19.05 9.58
CA ARG A 97 -5.48 17.62 9.19
C ARG A 97 -4.56 17.35 7.99
N GLU A 98 -4.58 18.22 6.99
CA GLU A 98 -3.70 18.12 5.82
C GLU A 98 -2.24 18.32 6.20
N ALA A 99 -1.92 19.27 7.10
CA ALA A 99 -0.56 19.47 7.60
C ALA A 99 -0.02 18.22 8.33
N ILE A 100 -0.84 17.58 9.17
CA ILE A 100 -0.48 16.31 9.83
C ILE A 100 -0.21 15.23 8.78
N ALA A 101 -1.07 15.09 7.78
CA ALA A 101 -0.90 14.09 6.71
C ALA A 101 0.41 14.31 5.94
N VAL A 102 0.78 15.56 5.65
CA VAL A 102 2.05 15.90 4.96
C VAL A 102 3.25 15.53 5.82
N VAL A 103 3.26 15.86 7.11
CA VAL A 103 4.38 15.56 8.01
C VAL A 103 4.51 14.05 8.20
N ALA A 104 3.41 13.33 8.44
CA ALA A 104 3.42 11.88 8.58
C ALA A 104 3.94 11.18 7.31
N SER A 105 3.53 11.65 6.13
CA SER A 105 3.99 11.10 4.84
C SER A 105 5.47 11.35 4.57
N LYS A 106 6.03 12.44 5.10
CA LYS A 106 7.46 12.76 4.99
C LYS A 106 8.30 12.07 6.04
N SER A 107 7.70 11.66 7.16
CA SER A 107 8.46 11.06 8.26
C SER A 107 9.13 9.78 7.75
N PRO A 108 10.47 9.70 7.78
CA PRO A 108 11.15 8.46 7.44
C PRO A 108 10.75 7.43 8.50
N THR A 109 10.07 6.38 8.08
CA THR A 109 9.80 5.21 8.93
C THR A 109 11.14 4.75 9.50
N ALA A 110 11.26 4.72 10.83
CA ALA A 110 12.45 4.24 11.51
C ALA A 110 12.80 2.82 11.00
N PRO A 111 14.09 2.50 10.81
CA PRO A 111 14.49 1.19 10.33
C PRO A 111 14.06 0.10 11.31
N SER A 112 13.51 -0.97 10.75
CA SER A 112 13.15 -2.22 11.40
C SER A 112 14.39 -2.90 12.01
N SER A 113 14.91 -2.43 13.15
CA SER A 113 15.94 -3.14 13.94
C SER A 113 16.28 -2.48 15.29
N SER A 114 15.30 -1.96 16.05
CA SER A 114 15.57 -1.48 17.43
C SER A 114 14.44 -1.76 18.43
N PHE A 115 13.68 -2.83 18.22
CA PHE A 115 12.76 -3.38 19.23
C PHE A 115 13.33 -4.67 19.81
N LEU A 116 14.40 -4.55 20.61
CA LEU A 116 14.79 -5.54 21.64
C LEU A 116 15.96 -4.98 22.47
N ARG A 117 15.65 -4.01 23.32
CA ARG A 117 16.40 -3.84 24.57
C ARG A 117 15.51 -3.22 25.65
N VAL A 118 14.47 -3.96 26.01
CA VAL A 118 13.99 -3.98 27.39
C VAL A 118 14.25 -5.39 27.89
N SER A 119 15.45 -5.59 28.44
CA SER A 119 15.75 -6.75 29.27
C SER A 119 16.39 -6.21 30.54
N THR A 120 15.56 -6.15 31.57
CA THR A 120 15.86 -6.48 32.97
C THR A 120 17.30 -6.91 33.27
N SER A 121 17.93 -6.18 34.19
CA SER A 121 18.92 -6.60 35.21
C SER A 121 19.10 -5.35 36.10
N LEU A 122 18.63 -5.27 37.35
CA LEU A 122 19.12 -6.00 38.54
C LEU A 122 20.64 -6.05 38.58
#